data_AF-A0A7J3R2V9-F1
#
_entry.id   AF-A0A7J3R2V9-F1
#
_cell.length_a   1.000
_cell.length_b   1.000
_cell.length_c   1.000
_cell.angle_alpha   90.00
_cell.angle_beta   90.00
_cell.angle_gamma   90.00
#
_symmetry.space_group_name_H-M   'P 1'
#
loop_
_entity.id
_entity.type
_entity.pdbx_description
1 polymer ?
#
loop_
_entity_poly.entity_id
_entity_poly.type
_entity_poly.pdbx_seq_one_letter_code
_entity_poly.pdbx_strand_id
1 'polypeptide(L)'
;MPVDQCRWLVKSFIETSWKAVEILVGASKRARQELGYRKIVLYKFQGDRRVESSVEGVHFFLRGSIEYSNPQLTIEELQGIIGARLLEVCANYFAEYGLHTPDKNEIAMICEDLANPPEGLIIPFLLNTDDVEPDRYSMNPLRASLRATGQTAYPAATVHTYGLKVDSEFVDKYENALITRREAQFIGEILAHSGESYVDYVDSAKYAQLGQVSEMLGMDLRLSSIRLPLEMLRSEAEDGLLHYITREVHRDYDAVKQAYNCMGRSMSKRTTLLTVPHSKMGYGSKRAARGRLHFNGSRLESVTVKYQTTQLYPNSVDPNDVSVAEADDAFEVPGEALSNYRFAETPSSPQFFLYALASPENAALWHGVGAFAAPQLLQSYTAVRKACMRQTVLKELQTKYGVAPSVPVQLNLVPKSMWVHPVHRNIDASVGTIADLTALLRMGMVIENLPEYADCDAS
;
A
#
# COMPACT_ATOMS: atom_id res chain seq x y z
N MET A 1 36.45 -1.34 12.88
CA MET A 1 36.05 -0.56 11.68
C MET A 1 34.54 -0.50 11.66
N PRO A 2 33.92 0.65 11.34
CA PRO A 2 32.48 0.70 11.11
C PRO A 2 32.11 -0.35 10.07
N VAL A 3 31.13 -1.19 10.36
CA VAL A 3 30.61 -2.14 9.37
C VAL A 3 29.92 -1.31 8.29
N ASP A 4 30.35 -1.45 7.04
CA ASP A 4 29.64 -0.94 5.88
C ASP A 4 28.29 -1.67 5.80
N GLN A 5 27.25 -1.02 6.35
CA GLN A 5 25.91 -1.58 6.54
C GLN A 5 25.27 -1.93 5.20
N CYS A 6 25.42 -1.05 4.20
CA CYS A 6 24.93 -1.28 2.84
C CYS A 6 25.56 -2.54 2.25
N ARG A 7 26.90 -2.67 2.32
CA ARG A 7 27.60 -3.86 1.82
C ARG A 7 27.19 -5.14 2.52
N TRP A 8 26.97 -5.10 3.83
CA TRP A 8 26.50 -6.26 4.57
C TRP A 8 25.09 -6.66 4.13
N LEU A 9 24.18 -5.69 3.98
CA LEU A 9 22.81 -5.91 3.51
C LEU A 9 22.79 -6.55 2.12
N VAL A 10 23.54 -6.01 1.17
CA VAL A 10 23.61 -6.53 -0.21
C VAL A 10 24.07 -7.98 -0.21
N LYS A 11 25.16 -8.30 0.50
CA LYS A 11 25.68 -9.69 0.56
C LYS A 11 24.67 -10.64 1.18
N SER A 12 24.15 -10.30 2.36
CA SER A 12 23.16 -11.13 3.05
C SER A 12 21.90 -11.31 2.21
N PHE A 13 21.46 -10.26 1.50
CA PHE A 13 20.29 -10.31 0.66
C PHE A 13 20.49 -11.21 -0.57
N ILE A 14 21.60 -11.07 -1.29
CA ILE A 14 21.93 -11.92 -2.43
C ILE A 14 22.03 -13.38 -2.00
N GLU A 15 22.68 -13.67 -0.88
CA GLU A 15 22.82 -15.04 -0.35
C GLU A 15 21.47 -15.70 -0.02
N THR A 16 20.51 -14.92 0.50
CA THR A 16 19.26 -15.47 1.04
C THR A 16 18.05 -15.30 0.12
N SER A 17 18.10 -14.34 -0.79
CA SER A 17 16.98 -13.92 -1.65
C SER A 17 17.32 -14.03 -3.14
N TRP A 18 18.40 -14.72 -3.50
CA TRP A 18 18.84 -14.93 -4.89
C TRP A 18 17.70 -15.33 -5.83
N LYS A 19 16.83 -16.23 -5.38
CA LYS A 19 15.73 -16.74 -6.22
C LYS A 19 14.73 -15.65 -6.61
N ALA A 20 14.45 -14.70 -5.73
CA ALA A 20 13.59 -13.57 -6.04
C ALA A 20 14.24 -12.66 -7.09
N VAL A 21 15.56 -12.44 -7.01
CA VAL A 21 16.33 -11.68 -8.00
C VAL A 21 16.29 -12.37 -9.37
N GLU A 22 16.53 -13.68 -9.45
CA GLU A 22 16.44 -14.44 -10.71
C GLU A 22 15.06 -14.29 -11.37
N ILE A 23 13.99 -14.38 -10.58
CA ILE A 23 12.61 -14.29 -11.05
C ILE A 23 12.32 -12.89 -11.59
N LEU A 24 12.75 -11.84 -10.88
CA LEU A 24 12.59 -10.46 -11.35
C LEU A 24 13.38 -10.20 -12.63
N VAL A 25 14.64 -10.66 -12.73
CA VAL A 25 15.44 -10.55 -13.96
C VAL A 25 14.74 -11.23 -15.14
N GLY A 26 14.22 -12.43 -14.94
CA GLY A 26 13.50 -13.15 -15.99
C GLY A 26 12.20 -12.45 -16.39
N ALA A 27 11.42 -11.98 -15.40
CA ALA A 27 10.15 -11.30 -15.63
C ALA A 27 10.35 -9.94 -16.33
N SER A 28 11.33 -9.15 -15.91
CA SER A 28 11.61 -7.84 -16.51
C SER A 28 12.09 -7.95 -17.96
N LYS A 29 12.90 -8.97 -18.28
CA LYS A 29 13.33 -9.26 -19.66
C LYS A 29 12.17 -9.62 -20.59
N ARG A 30 11.23 -10.47 -20.14
CA ARG A 30 10.00 -10.78 -20.89
C ARG A 30 9.13 -9.54 -21.05
N ALA A 31 8.89 -8.83 -19.95
CA ALA A 31 8.07 -7.63 -19.94
C ALA A 31 8.63 -6.53 -20.85
N ARG A 32 9.96 -6.38 -20.99
CA ARG A 32 10.56 -5.42 -21.94
C ARG A 32 10.14 -5.65 -23.39
N GLN A 33 9.77 -6.89 -23.76
CA GLN A 33 9.30 -7.24 -25.10
C GLN A 33 7.79 -7.04 -25.26
N GLU A 34 7.04 -7.15 -24.17
CA GLU A 34 5.57 -7.13 -24.14
C GLU A 34 4.99 -5.76 -23.77
N LEU A 35 5.71 -4.99 -22.96
CA LEU A 35 5.26 -3.70 -22.45
C LEU A 35 5.44 -2.62 -23.50
N GLY A 36 4.37 -1.87 -23.73
CA GLY A 36 4.42 -0.62 -24.46
C GLY A 36 5.00 0.50 -23.61
N TYR A 37 5.30 1.61 -24.29
CA TYR A 37 5.63 2.88 -23.64
C TYR A 37 4.48 3.31 -22.74
N ARG A 38 4.79 3.64 -21.48
CA ARG A 38 3.83 4.18 -20.49
C ARG A 38 4.40 5.45 -19.88
N LYS A 39 3.49 6.37 -19.54
CA LYS A 39 3.78 7.53 -18.69
C LYS A 39 3.06 7.35 -17.37
N ILE A 40 3.81 7.16 -16.30
CA ILE A 40 3.29 7.02 -14.94
C ILE A 40 3.68 8.26 -14.15
N VAL A 41 2.69 8.92 -13.54
CA VAL A 41 2.93 10.04 -12.63
C VAL A 41 3.08 9.48 -11.22
N LEU A 42 4.22 9.78 -10.60
CA LEU A 42 4.52 9.45 -9.21
C LEU A 42 4.78 10.76 -8.45
N TYR A 43 4.73 10.73 -7.12
CA TYR A 43 5.14 11.87 -6.30
C TYR A 43 6.12 11.47 -5.20
N LYS A 44 6.82 12.45 -4.65
CA LYS A 44 7.56 12.31 -3.39
C LYS A 44 7.47 13.62 -2.61
N PHE A 45 7.75 13.58 -1.32
CA PHE A 45 7.88 14.81 -0.53
C PHE A 45 9.34 15.26 -0.45
N GLN A 46 9.56 16.55 -0.65
CA GLN A 46 10.81 17.26 -0.40
C GLN A 46 10.55 18.34 0.66
N GLY A 47 10.83 18.02 1.92
CA GLY A 47 10.32 18.80 3.05
C GLY A 47 8.80 18.69 3.13
N ASP A 48 8.13 19.83 3.20
CA ASP A 48 6.66 19.97 3.24
C ASP A 48 6.01 19.98 1.85
N ARG A 49 6.82 19.95 0.78
CA ARG A 49 6.32 20.06 -0.60
C ARG A 49 6.22 18.70 -1.27
N ARG A 50 5.02 18.41 -1.77
CA ARG A 50 4.80 17.34 -2.74
C ARG A 50 5.41 17.73 -4.09
N VAL A 51 6.26 16.87 -4.62
CA VAL A 51 6.91 17.02 -5.92
C VAL A 51 6.48 15.85 -6.80
N GLU A 52 5.81 16.17 -7.91
CA GLU A 52 5.41 15.18 -8.90
C GLU A 52 6.51 14.97 -9.95
N SER A 53 6.65 13.73 -10.40
CA SER A 53 7.59 13.34 -11.44
C SER A 53 6.93 12.32 -12.36
N SER A 54 7.11 12.46 -13.66
CA SER A 54 6.66 11.48 -14.64
C SER A 54 7.78 10.49 -14.94
N VAL A 55 7.49 9.20 -14.83
CA VAL A 55 8.35 8.12 -15.31
C VAL A 55 7.81 7.69 -16.68
N GLU A 56 8.61 7.93 -17.71
CA GLU A 56 8.23 7.76 -19.11
C GLU A 56 9.12 6.72 -19.77
N GLY A 57 8.52 5.70 -20.40
CA GLY A 57 9.27 4.68 -21.11
C GLY A 57 8.69 3.28 -20.95
N VAL A 58 9.52 2.30 -21.28
CA VAL A 58 9.22 0.88 -21.05
C VAL A 58 9.88 0.49 -19.73
N HIS A 59 9.11 0.56 -18.64
CA HIS A 59 9.57 0.22 -17.30
C HIS A 59 8.77 -0.95 -16.71
N PHE A 60 9.44 -1.73 -15.87
CA PHE A 60 8.90 -2.79 -15.05
C PHE A 60 8.71 -2.28 -13.62
N PHE A 61 7.47 -1.99 -13.21
CA PHE A 61 7.24 -1.36 -11.91
C PHE A 61 7.18 -2.39 -10.77
N LEU A 62 8.04 -2.22 -9.77
CA LEU A 62 8.05 -3.01 -8.53
C LEU A 62 7.34 -2.23 -7.42
N ARG A 63 6.15 -2.69 -7.02
CA ARG A 63 5.41 -2.07 -5.92
C ARG A 63 5.95 -2.52 -4.56
N GLY A 64 6.29 -1.56 -3.70
CA GLY A 64 6.38 -1.73 -2.26
C GLY A 64 5.08 -1.32 -1.55
N SER A 65 4.87 -1.81 -0.34
CA SER A 65 3.70 -1.49 0.49
C SER A 65 4.11 -0.55 1.63
N ILE A 66 3.26 0.42 1.97
CA ILE A 66 3.41 1.25 3.17
C ILE A 66 2.04 1.52 3.77
N GLU A 67 1.96 1.62 5.09
CA GLU A 67 0.76 2.07 5.79
C GLU A 67 0.79 3.61 5.82
N TYR A 68 -0.34 4.24 5.62
CA TYR A 68 -0.41 5.64 5.18
C TYR A 68 -1.28 6.49 6.08
N SER A 69 -1.92 5.84 7.05
CA SER A 69 -2.77 6.47 8.04
C SER A 69 -1.94 6.97 9.23
N ASN A 70 -0.83 6.31 9.56
CA ASN A 70 0.03 6.71 10.68
C ASN A 70 1.19 7.62 10.21
N PRO A 71 1.49 8.76 10.87
CA PRO A 71 2.66 9.59 10.55
C PRO A 71 4.03 8.95 10.84
N GLN A 72 4.09 7.86 11.61
CA GLN A 72 5.36 7.21 11.93
C GLN A 72 5.81 6.26 10.81
N LEU A 73 7.12 6.26 10.51
CA LEU A 73 7.78 5.21 9.74
C LEU A 73 8.02 3.99 10.62
N THR A 74 7.25 2.91 10.41
CA THR A 74 7.39 1.69 11.21
C THR A 74 8.56 0.81 10.75
N ILE A 75 8.96 -0.14 11.59
CA ILE A 75 9.98 -1.14 11.27
C ILE A 75 9.57 -1.97 10.05
N GLU A 76 8.31 -2.39 10.00
CA GLU A 76 7.75 -3.16 8.87
C GLU A 76 7.89 -2.39 7.55
N GLU A 77 7.54 -1.11 7.56
CA GLU A 77 7.59 -0.24 6.39
C GLU A 77 9.02 -0.04 5.90
N LEU A 78 9.93 0.28 6.83
CA LEU A 78 11.34 0.46 6.50
C LEU A 78 11.94 -0.82 5.88
N GLN A 79 11.63 -1.98 6.45
CA GLN A 79 12.11 -3.26 5.91
C GLN A 79 11.56 -3.50 4.50
N GLY A 80 10.27 -3.23 4.27
CA GLY A 80 9.65 -3.32 2.95
C GLY A 80 10.30 -2.42 1.90
N ILE A 81 10.61 -1.16 2.27
CA ILE A 81 11.26 -0.18 1.41
C ILE A 81 12.69 -0.62 1.06
N ILE A 82 13.46 -1.06 2.06
CA ILE A 82 14.80 -1.63 1.85
C ILE A 82 14.73 -2.86 0.94
N GLY A 83 13.72 -3.72 1.13
CA GLY A 83 13.45 -4.87 0.27
C GLY A 83 13.21 -4.50 -1.18
N ALA A 84 12.37 -3.49 -1.42
CA ALA A 84 12.12 -2.98 -2.76
C ALA A 84 13.38 -2.39 -3.41
N ARG A 85 14.19 -1.63 -2.67
CA ARG A 85 15.48 -1.10 -3.17
C ARG A 85 16.48 -2.21 -3.50
N LEU A 86 16.64 -3.19 -2.62
CA LEU A 86 17.58 -4.30 -2.83
C LEU A 86 17.17 -5.18 -4.02
N LEU A 87 15.88 -5.49 -4.15
CA LEU A 87 15.34 -6.21 -5.31
C LEU A 87 15.61 -5.46 -6.61
N GLU A 88 15.33 -4.15 -6.63
CA GLU A 88 15.51 -3.34 -7.82
C GLU A 88 16.97 -3.27 -8.25
N VAL A 89 17.89 -2.83 -7.39
CA VAL A 89 19.29 -2.64 -7.80
C VAL A 89 19.91 -3.97 -8.20
N CYS A 90 19.69 -5.03 -7.40
CA CYS A 90 20.23 -6.35 -7.74
C CYS A 90 19.66 -6.84 -9.07
N ALA A 91 18.34 -6.74 -9.29
CA ALA A 91 17.73 -7.24 -10.51
C ALA A 91 18.08 -6.40 -11.75
N ASN A 92 18.23 -5.07 -11.63
CA ASN A 92 18.72 -4.24 -12.73
C ASN A 92 20.17 -4.61 -13.08
N TYR A 93 21.03 -4.73 -12.06
CA TYR A 93 22.43 -5.14 -12.23
C TYR A 93 22.54 -6.48 -12.97
N PHE A 94 21.91 -7.54 -12.47
CA PHE A 94 22.01 -8.86 -13.12
C PHE A 94 21.18 -8.98 -14.41
N ALA A 95 20.24 -8.07 -14.66
CA ALA A 95 19.58 -7.99 -15.97
C ALA A 95 20.58 -7.53 -17.05
N GLU A 96 21.46 -6.58 -16.72
CA GLU A 96 22.51 -6.04 -17.60
C GLU A 96 23.71 -6.98 -17.71
N TYR A 97 24.27 -7.42 -16.58
CA TYR A 97 25.55 -8.16 -16.55
C TYR A 97 25.40 -9.68 -16.61
N GLY A 98 24.18 -10.21 -16.55
CA GLY A 98 23.90 -11.65 -16.50
C GLY A 98 23.77 -12.16 -15.07
N LEU A 99 23.25 -13.38 -14.89
CA LEU A 99 23.09 -14.01 -13.57
C LEU A 99 24.34 -14.81 -13.21
N HIS A 100 25.03 -14.42 -12.13
CA HIS A 100 26.23 -15.08 -11.61
C HIS A 100 26.46 -14.71 -10.14
N THR A 101 27.41 -15.37 -9.48
CA THR A 101 27.84 -14.99 -8.13
C THR A 101 28.69 -13.73 -8.21
N PRO A 102 28.29 -12.61 -7.57
CA PRO A 102 29.01 -11.36 -7.68
C PRO A 102 30.33 -11.39 -6.88
N ASP A 103 31.35 -10.75 -7.43
CA ASP A 103 32.63 -10.53 -6.76
C ASP A 103 32.59 -9.29 -5.83
N LYS A 104 33.74 -8.95 -5.23
CA LYS A 104 33.83 -7.83 -4.28
C LYS A 104 33.61 -6.46 -4.91
N ASN A 105 33.96 -6.27 -6.17
CA ASN A 105 33.82 -5.03 -6.92
C ASN A 105 32.38 -4.87 -7.40
N GLU A 106 31.76 -5.96 -7.86
CA GLU A 106 30.36 -5.97 -8.28
C GLU A 106 29.42 -5.65 -7.10
N ILE A 107 29.70 -6.20 -5.92
CA ILE A 107 29.00 -5.80 -4.68
C ILE A 107 29.17 -4.30 -4.39
N ALA A 108 30.35 -3.72 -4.66
CA ALA A 108 30.58 -2.29 -4.44
C ALA A 108 29.78 -1.43 -5.42
N MET A 109 29.68 -1.84 -6.69
CA MET A 109 28.82 -1.20 -7.68
C MET A 109 27.35 -1.21 -7.26
N ILE A 110 26.83 -2.37 -6.83
CA ILE A 110 25.47 -2.49 -6.30
C ILE A 110 25.25 -1.56 -5.10
N CYS A 111 26.24 -1.38 -4.23
CA CYS A 111 26.14 -0.43 -3.10
C CYS A 111 26.12 1.03 -3.56
N GLU A 112 26.89 1.37 -4.61
CA GLU A 112 26.90 2.71 -5.21
C GLU A 112 25.54 3.03 -5.85
N ASP A 113 24.96 2.08 -6.59
CA ASP A 113 23.63 2.21 -7.18
C ASP A 113 22.53 2.38 -6.12
N LEU A 114 22.65 1.71 -4.97
CA LEU A 114 21.72 1.89 -3.85
C LEU A 114 21.77 3.29 -3.23
N ALA A 115 22.92 3.97 -3.29
CA ALA A 115 23.07 5.34 -2.80
C ALA A 115 22.39 6.37 -3.72
N ASN A 116 22.09 6.00 -4.97
CA ASN A 116 21.42 6.82 -5.95
C ASN A 116 19.90 6.60 -5.95
N PRO A 117 19.12 7.57 -6.47
CA PRO A 117 17.71 7.36 -6.75
C PRO A 117 17.49 6.16 -7.70
N PRO A 118 16.35 5.45 -7.61
CA PRO A 118 16.09 4.30 -8.47
C PRO A 118 16.14 4.64 -9.98
N GLU A 119 16.72 3.74 -10.77
CA GLU A 119 16.91 3.93 -12.21
C GLU A 119 16.91 2.60 -12.99
N GLY A 120 16.91 2.68 -14.32
CA GLY A 120 16.94 1.50 -15.18
C GLY A 120 15.56 0.94 -15.55
N LEU A 121 15.52 -0.36 -15.86
CA LEU A 121 14.31 -1.01 -16.36
C LEU A 121 13.30 -1.26 -15.25
N ILE A 122 13.77 -1.78 -14.11
CA ILE A 122 12.94 -2.03 -12.94
C ILE A 122 12.90 -0.75 -12.12
N ILE A 123 11.71 -0.20 -11.90
CA ILE A 123 11.52 1.03 -11.12
C ILE A 123 10.65 0.70 -9.89
N PRO A 124 11.15 0.89 -8.66
CA PRO A 124 10.38 0.67 -7.46
C PRO A 124 9.51 1.90 -7.15
N PHE A 125 8.32 1.67 -6.63
CA PHE A 125 7.44 2.73 -6.12
C PHE A 125 6.64 2.24 -4.92
N LEU A 126 6.12 3.16 -4.12
CA LEU A 126 5.24 2.85 -3.00
C LEU A 126 3.78 3.03 -3.40
N LEU A 127 2.95 2.04 -3.08
CA LEU A 127 1.51 2.20 -3.17
C LEU A 127 0.96 2.62 -1.80
N ASN A 128 0.55 3.88 -1.71
CA ASN A 128 -0.17 4.42 -0.57
C ASN A 128 -1.65 4.20 -0.85
N THR A 129 -2.31 3.34 -0.05
CA THR A 129 -3.78 3.39 -0.08
C THR A 129 -4.21 4.68 0.65
N ASP A 130 -5.38 5.27 0.45
CA ASP A 130 -5.79 6.50 1.16
C ASP A 130 -7.22 6.43 1.71
N ASP A 131 -7.83 5.25 1.59
CA ASP A 131 -9.23 5.01 1.86
C ASP A 131 -9.53 4.27 3.17
N VAL A 132 -8.53 4.11 4.02
CA VAL A 132 -8.68 3.51 5.36
C VAL A 132 -8.71 4.56 6.45
N GLU A 133 -9.04 4.11 7.65
CA GLU A 133 -9.14 4.93 8.84
C GLU A 133 -7.77 5.46 9.29
N PRO A 134 -7.67 6.73 9.75
CA PRO A 134 -6.40 7.36 10.12
C PRO A 134 -5.70 6.67 11.30
N ASP A 135 -6.41 5.91 12.13
CA ASP A 135 -5.81 5.13 13.22
C ASP A 135 -6.20 3.65 13.15
N ARG A 136 -6.09 3.08 11.93
CA ARG A 136 -6.53 1.71 11.63
C ARG A 136 -5.97 0.65 12.57
N TYR A 137 -4.72 0.81 13.01
CA TYR A 137 -3.99 -0.15 13.83
C TYR A 137 -3.72 0.33 15.25
N SER A 138 -4.43 1.35 15.73
CA SER A 138 -4.35 1.85 17.12
C SER A 138 -2.92 2.23 17.53
N MET A 139 -2.15 2.78 16.60
CA MET A 139 -0.75 3.17 16.78
C MET A 139 -0.49 4.63 16.41
N ASN A 140 -1.53 5.39 16.07
CA ASN A 140 -1.39 6.77 15.66
C ASN A 140 -1.25 7.71 16.87
N PRO A 141 -0.17 8.50 16.99
CA PRO A 141 0.03 9.43 18.09
C PRO A 141 -0.93 10.62 18.08
N LEU A 142 -1.82 10.74 17.09
CA LEU A 142 -2.86 11.76 17.00
C LEU A 142 -4.26 11.26 17.40
N ARG A 143 -4.39 9.98 17.78
CA ARG A 143 -5.68 9.29 17.97
C ARG A 143 -6.70 10.03 18.83
N ALA A 144 -6.28 10.62 19.95
CA ALA A 144 -7.19 11.35 20.83
C ALA A 144 -7.76 12.60 20.15
N SER A 145 -6.94 13.30 19.36
CA SER A 145 -7.38 14.49 18.62
C SER A 145 -8.20 14.15 17.37
N LEU A 146 -7.91 13.03 16.69
CA LEU A 146 -8.76 12.49 15.63
C LEU A 146 -10.16 12.17 16.15
N ARG A 147 -10.24 11.60 17.36
CA ARG A 147 -11.51 11.36 18.05
C ARG A 147 -12.20 12.66 18.44
N ALA A 148 -11.50 13.58 19.09
CA ALA A 148 -12.06 14.87 19.51
C ALA A 148 -12.60 15.71 18.34
N THR A 149 -12.02 15.56 17.14
CA THR A 149 -12.47 16.24 15.92
C THR A 149 -13.54 15.45 15.14
N GLY A 150 -13.91 14.24 15.58
CA GLY A 150 -14.95 13.42 14.94
C GLY A 150 -14.51 12.73 13.64
N GLN A 151 -13.20 12.66 13.37
CA GLN A 151 -12.66 12.21 12.07
C GLN A 151 -12.22 10.74 12.06
N THR A 152 -12.52 9.96 13.12
CA THR A 152 -12.01 8.58 13.26
C THR A 152 -12.60 7.58 12.28
N ALA A 153 -13.77 7.86 11.72
CA ALA A 153 -14.42 7.03 10.70
C ALA A 153 -14.30 7.58 9.27
N TYR A 154 -13.51 8.64 9.08
CA TYR A 154 -13.26 9.22 7.76
C TYR A 154 -12.17 8.42 7.04
N PRO A 155 -12.23 8.29 5.71
CA PRO A 155 -11.06 7.91 4.92
C PRO A 155 -9.92 8.90 5.17
N ALA A 156 -8.69 8.42 5.33
CA ALA A 156 -7.52 9.26 5.56
C ALA A 156 -7.41 10.41 4.54
N ALA A 157 -7.74 10.16 3.26
CA ALA A 157 -7.77 11.16 2.19
C ALA A 157 -8.76 12.35 2.40
N THR A 158 -9.65 12.26 3.39
CA THR A 158 -10.64 13.30 3.72
C THR A 158 -10.43 13.89 5.12
N VAL A 159 -9.45 13.38 5.87
CA VAL A 159 -9.12 13.92 7.19
C VAL A 159 -8.40 15.25 7.01
N HIS A 160 -8.72 16.19 7.89
CA HIS A 160 -8.07 17.49 7.98
C HIS A 160 -7.15 17.56 9.21
N THR A 161 -6.05 18.30 9.08
CA THR A 161 -5.08 18.53 10.16
C THR A 161 -5.60 19.50 11.24
N TYR A 162 -6.65 20.28 10.95
CA TYR A 162 -7.19 21.27 11.88
C TYR A 162 -7.64 20.64 13.21
N GLY A 163 -7.12 21.17 14.31
CA GLY A 163 -7.42 20.70 15.67
C GLY A 163 -6.74 19.39 16.06
N LEU A 164 -5.95 18.79 15.16
CA LEU A 164 -5.13 17.63 15.49
C LEU A 164 -3.94 18.04 16.36
N LYS A 165 -3.58 17.16 17.29
CA LYS A 165 -2.44 17.34 18.19
C LYS A 165 -1.94 15.98 18.65
N VAL A 166 -0.66 15.94 19.01
CA VAL A 166 -0.04 14.78 19.64
C VAL A 166 -0.73 14.48 20.97
N ASP A 167 -1.12 13.22 21.13
CA ASP A 167 -1.72 12.64 22.33
C ASP A 167 -0.63 12.33 23.37
N SER A 168 -0.52 13.17 24.40
CA SER A 168 0.47 12.97 25.46
C SER A 168 0.27 11.68 26.24
N GLU A 169 -0.98 11.22 26.40
CA GLU A 169 -1.25 9.96 27.11
C GLU A 169 -0.78 8.76 26.28
N PHE A 170 -0.97 8.80 24.96
CA PHE A 170 -0.38 7.81 24.06
C PHE A 170 1.14 7.79 24.15
N VAL A 171 1.78 8.97 24.10
CA VAL A 171 3.24 9.07 24.19
C VAL A 171 3.77 8.53 25.51
N ASP A 172 3.15 8.90 26.64
CA ASP A 172 3.55 8.43 27.96
C ASP A 172 3.35 6.91 28.12
N LYS A 173 2.26 6.37 27.56
CA LYS A 173 1.96 4.93 27.62
C LYS A 173 2.91 4.09 26.77
N TYR A 174 3.26 4.56 25.58
CA TYR A 174 3.99 3.78 24.57
C TYR A 174 5.42 4.25 24.33
N GLU A 175 5.98 5.04 25.25
CA GLU A 175 7.36 5.51 25.19
C GLU A 175 8.34 4.35 25.00
N ASN A 176 9.14 4.42 23.94
CA ASN A 176 10.09 3.41 23.45
C ASN A 176 9.46 2.11 22.93
N ALA A 177 8.17 1.86 23.15
CA ALA A 177 7.48 0.67 22.67
C ALA A 177 6.91 0.85 21.26
N LEU A 178 6.29 2.00 20.98
CA LEU A 178 5.79 2.38 19.66
C LEU A 178 6.38 3.70 19.16
N ILE A 179 6.68 4.63 20.07
CA ILE A 179 7.11 5.99 19.75
C ILE A 179 8.12 6.50 20.80
N THR A 180 9.01 7.42 20.42
CA THR A 180 9.82 8.16 21.40
C THR A 180 9.28 9.57 21.62
N ARG A 181 9.57 10.21 22.77
CA ARG A 181 9.20 11.62 23.00
C ARG A 181 9.75 12.56 21.93
N ARG A 182 11.00 12.31 21.49
CA ARG A 182 11.66 13.09 20.43
C ARG A 182 10.91 12.96 19.10
N GLU A 183 10.52 11.74 18.75
CA GLU A 183 9.73 11.51 17.54
C GLU A 183 8.34 12.15 17.64
N ALA A 184 7.67 12.03 18.78
CA ALA A 184 6.38 12.67 19.00
C ALA A 184 6.46 14.20 18.85
N GLN A 185 7.54 14.82 19.37
CA GLN A 185 7.81 16.24 19.17
C GLN A 185 8.01 16.57 17.69
N PHE A 186 8.84 15.80 16.98
CA PHE A 186 9.09 15.97 15.55
C PHE A 186 7.81 15.88 14.72
N ILE A 187 6.95 14.90 15.01
CA ILE A 187 5.64 14.74 14.39
C ILE A 187 4.75 15.95 14.65
N GLY A 188 4.73 16.46 15.90
CA GLY A 188 4.00 17.67 16.26
C GLY A 188 4.52 18.93 15.56
N GLU A 189 5.84 19.05 15.36
CA GLU A 189 6.46 20.14 14.63
C GLU A 189 6.06 20.13 13.16
N ILE A 190 6.08 18.97 12.49
CA ILE A 190 5.61 18.85 11.09
C ILE A 190 4.12 19.18 11.01
N LEU A 191 3.31 18.65 11.93
CA LEU A 191 1.87 18.94 11.96
C LEU A 191 1.59 20.45 12.06
N ALA A 192 2.33 21.18 12.89
CA ALA A 192 2.17 22.62 13.09
C ALA A 192 2.49 23.46 11.83
N HIS A 193 3.31 22.94 10.92
CA HIS A 193 3.68 23.61 9.66
C HIS A 193 2.98 23.00 8.44
N SER A 194 2.18 21.94 8.64
CA SER A 194 1.47 21.27 7.56
C SER A 194 0.26 22.08 7.09
N GLY A 195 -0.13 21.89 5.83
CA GLY A 195 -1.39 22.40 5.30
C GLY A 195 -2.59 21.64 5.86
N GLU A 196 -3.76 21.84 5.25
CA GLU A 196 -5.02 21.22 5.72
C GLU A 196 -5.09 19.70 5.46
N SER A 197 -4.27 19.17 4.56
CA SER A 197 -4.31 17.77 4.11
C SER A 197 -3.60 16.84 5.09
N TYR A 198 -4.36 15.95 5.73
CA TYR A 198 -3.82 14.96 6.66
C TYR A 198 -2.84 13.99 6.00
N VAL A 199 -3.19 13.47 4.82
CA VAL A 199 -2.35 12.50 4.11
C VAL A 199 -1.05 13.12 3.60
N ASP A 200 -1.06 14.39 3.20
CA ASP A 200 0.18 15.08 2.83
C ASP A 200 1.07 15.35 4.05
N TYR A 201 0.46 15.65 5.21
CA TYR A 201 1.17 15.70 6.47
C TYR A 201 1.85 14.35 6.81
N VAL A 202 1.11 13.24 6.77
CA VAL A 202 1.63 11.90 7.06
C VAL A 202 2.78 11.56 6.11
N ASP A 203 2.60 11.77 4.81
CA ASP A 203 3.65 11.49 3.83
C ASP A 203 4.89 12.37 4.10
N SER A 204 4.72 13.66 4.38
CA SER A 204 5.86 14.55 4.69
C SER A 204 6.67 14.07 5.90
N ALA A 205 6.00 13.60 6.95
CA ALA A 205 6.63 13.04 8.13
C ALA A 205 7.43 11.77 7.79
N LYS A 206 6.84 10.84 7.05
CA LYS A 206 7.52 9.60 6.63
C LYS A 206 8.70 9.88 5.71
N TYR A 207 8.58 10.76 4.72
CA TYR A 207 9.68 11.11 3.83
C TYR A 207 10.84 11.78 4.58
N ALA A 208 10.55 12.60 5.58
CA ALA A 208 11.58 13.19 6.42
C ALA A 208 12.29 12.13 7.30
N GLN A 209 11.56 11.16 7.87
CA GLN A 209 12.15 10.02 8.57
C GLN A 209 12.98 9.12 7.63
N LEU A 210 12.47 8.85 6.42
CA LEU A 210 13.18 8.10 5.40
C LEU A 210 14.48 8.80 5.00
N GLY A 211 14.50 10.13 4.94
CA GLY A 211 15.73 10.91 4.70
C GLY A 211 16.79 10.64 5.76
N GLN A 212 16.42 10.68 7.04
CA GLN A 212 17.34 10.41 8.15
C GLN A 212 17.90 8.98 8.08
N VAL A 213 17.04 7.99 7.82
CA VAL A 213 17.48 6.59 7.70
C VAL A 213 18.34 6.38 6.44
N SER A 214 18.01 7.05 5.34
CA SER A 214 18.78 7.00 4.09
C SER A 214 20.23 7.43 4.31
N GLU A 215 20.44 8.55 5.01
CA GLU A 215 21.76 9.06 5.36
C GLU A 215 22.53 8.07 6.26
N MET A 216 21.84 7.46 7.23
CA MET A 216 22.46 6.47 8.13
C MET A 216 22.91 5.20 7.40
N LEU A 217 22.12 4.71 6.45
CA LEU A 217 22.39 3.46 5.73
C LEU A 217 23.28 3.65 4.49
N GLY A 218 23.41 4.87 3.98
CA GLY A 218 24.04 5.14 2.69
C GLY A 218 23.23 4.61 1.52
N MET A 219 21.90 4.66 1.61
CA MET A 219 20.96 4.18 0.59
C MET A 219 19.89 5.25 0.35
N ASP A 220 19.48 5.55 -0.88
CA ASP A 220 18.33 6.43 -1.10
C ASP A 220 17.03 5.63 -0.96
N LEU A 221 16.37 5.77 0.19
CA LEU A 221 15.12 5.07 0.52
C LEU A 221 13.87 5.87 0.17
N ARG A 222 14.00 7.09 -0.33
CA ARG A 222 12.87 8.00 -0.64
C ARG A 222 12.25 7.66 -1.99
N LEU A 223 11.69 6.46 -2.08
CA LEU A 223 10.97 5.98 -3.24
C LEU A 223 9.80 6.90 -3.58
N SER A 224 9.50 7.08 -4.87
CA SER A 224 8.29 7.78 -5.29
C SER A 224 7.05 6.93 -5.01
N SER A 225 5.91 7.58 -4.83
CA SER A 225 4.65 6.98 -4.40
C SER A 225 3.52 7.24 -5.39
N ILE A 226 2.49 6.39 -5.34
CA ILE A 226 1.15 6.61 -5.91
C ILE A 226 0.14 6.55 -4.78
N ARG A 227 -0.88 7.42 -4.82
CA ARG A 227 -2.00 7.41 -3.88
C ARG A 227 -3.26 6.85 -4.56
N LEU A 228 -3.83 5.77 -4.01
CA LEU A 228 -5.06 5.14 -4.49
C LEU A 228 -6.01 4.82 -3.32
N PRO A 229 -7.31 4.66 -3.55
CA PRO A 229 -8.03 4.99 -4.77
C PRO A 229 -8.60 6.42 -4.79
N LEU A 230 -8.76 7.09 -3.65
CA LEU A 230 -9.63 8.27 -3.55
C LEU A 230 -9.03 9.49 -4.22
N GLU A 231 -7.73 9.74 -4.07
CA GLU A 231 -7.08 10.82 -4.79
C GLU A 231 -7.19 10.64 -6.31
N MET A 232 -6.93 9.43 -6.83
CA MET A 232 -7.06 9.14 -8.25
C MET A 232 -8.51 9.33 -8.72
N LEU A 233 -9.49 8.80 -7.99
CA LEU A 233 -10.93 8.98 -8.26
C LEU A 233 -11.39 10.44 -8.26
N ARG A 234 -10.75 11.33 -7.48
CA ARG A 234 -11.03 12.77 -7.51
C ARG A 234 -10.43 13.45 -8.73
N SER A 235 -9.26 12.99 -9.17
CA SER A 235 -8.47 13.63 -10.22
C SER A 235 -8.80 13.16 -11.63
N GLU A 236 -9.27 11.91 -11.79
CA GLU A 236 -9.57 11.35 -13.10
C GLU A 236 -10.93 11.83 -13.64
N ALA A 237 -11.03 11.90 -14.97
CA ALA A 237 -12.30 12.15 -15.66
C ALA A 237 -13.28 11.00 -15.43
N GLU A 238 -14.57 11.24 -15.68
CA GLU A 238 -15.61 10.21 -15.47
C GLU A 238 -15.40 8.95 -16.32
N ASP A 239 -14.75 9.06 -17.47
CA ASP A 239 -14.37 7.92 -18.30
C ASP A 239 -13.02 7.30 -17.91
N GLY A 240 -12.41 7.77 -16.82
CA GLY A 240 -11.21 7.26 -16.19
C GLY A 240 -11.33 5.82 -15.70
N LEU A 241 -10.19 5.26 -15.30
CA LEU A 241 -10.03 3.83 -15.09
C LEU A 241 -10.74 3.35 -13.83
N LEU A 242 -10.62 4.04 -12.69
CA LEU A 242 -11.28 3.61 -11.45
C LEU A 242 -12.79 3.86 -11.51
N HIS A 243 -13.26 4.93 -12.17
CA HIS A 243 -14.68 5.12 -12.46
C HIS A 243 -15.20 4.00 -13.35
N TYR A 244 -14.47 3.63 -14.41
CA TYR A 244 -14.83 2.50 -15.26
C TYR A 244 -14.90 1.18 -14.50
N ILE A 245 -13.87 0.86 -13.71
CA ILE A 245 -13.85 -0.35 -12.87
C ILE A 245 -15.08 -0.37 -11.96
N THR A 246 -15.37 0.74 -11.29
CA THR A 246 -16.51 0.85 -10.37
C THR A 246 -17.85 0.66 -11.10
N ARG A 247 -18.04 1.29 -12.26
CA ARG A 247 -19.25 1.11 -13.08
C ARG A 247 -19.46 -0.34 -13.49
N GLU A 248 -18.44 -0.95 -14.09
CA GLU A 248 -18.60 -2.26 -14.71
C GLU A 248 -18.87 -3.34 -13.68
N VAL A 249 -18.23 -3.30 -12.51
CA VAL A 249 -18.48 -4.31 -11.46
C VAL A 249 -19.85 -4.14 -10.78
N HIS A 250 -20.54 -3.02 -11.00
CA HIS A 250 -21.91 -2.77 -10.51
C HIS A 250 -22.97 -2.77 -11.63
N ARG A 251 -22.59 -3.05 -12.88
CA ARG A 251 -23.48 -2.91 -14.05
C ARG A 251 -24.76 -3.74 -13.92
N ASP A 252 -24.63 -4.98 -13.49
CA ASP A 252 -25.72 -5.94 -13.37
C ASP A 252 -25.39 -7.03 -12.33
N TYR A 253 -26.37 -7.88 -12.04
CA TYR A 253 -26.23 -8.99 -11.09
C TYR A 253 -25.06 -9.93 -11.42
N ASP A 254 -24.83 -10.22 -12.71
CA ASP A 254 -23.79 -11.16 -13.13
C ASP A 254 -22.40 -10.54 -12.95
N ALA A 255 -22.22 -9.26 -13.24
CA ALA A 255 -20.98 -8.53 -12.97
C ALA A 255 -20.64 -8.54 -11.48
N VAL A 256 -21.61 -8.23 -10.61
CA VAL A 256 -21.42 -8.28 -9.16
C VAL A 256 -21.09 -9.70 -8.70
N LYS A 257 -21.80 -10.70 -9.23
CA LYS A 257 -21.56 -12.11 -8.91
C LYS A 257 -20.16 -12.56 -9.32
N GLN A 258 -19.66 -12.13 -10.48
CA GLN A 258 -18.30 -12.47 -10.91
C GLN A 258 -17.24 -11.83 -10.02
N ALA A 259 -17.42 -10.57 -9.62
CA ALA A 259 -16.54 -9.91 -8.65
C ALA A 259 -16.57 -10.62 -7.28
N TYR A 260 -17.75 -11.07 -6.83
CA TYR A 260 -17.90 -11.89 -5.62
C TYR A 260 -17.15 -13.22 -5.72
N ASN A 261 -17.24 -13.90 -6.87
CA ASN A 261 -16.52 -15.16 -7.11
C ASN A 261 -15.01 -14.95 -7.03
N CYS A 262 -14.48 -13.82 -7.52
CA CYS A 262 -13.05 -13.50 -7.39
C CYS A 262 -12.61 -13.40 -5.92
N MET A 263 -13.48 -12.93 -5.03
CA MET A 263 -13.23 -12.89 -3.58
C MET A 263 -13.54 -14.22 -2.87
N GLY A 264 -13.96 -15.27 -3.57
CA GLY A 264 -14.45 -16.51 -2.96
C GLY A 264 -15.73 -16.34 -2.15
N ARG A 265 -16.57 -15.35 -2.50
CA ARG A 265 -17.81 -15.02 -1.77
C ARG A 265 -19.06 -15.44 -2.53
N SER A 266 -20.10 -15.79 -1.78
CA SER A 266 -21.43 -16.10 -2.32
C SER A 266 -22.33 -14.87 -2.36
N MET A 267 -23.16 -14.78 -3.41
CA MET A 267 -24.24 -13.80 -3.55
C MET A 267 -25.46 -14.07 -2.65
N SER A 268 -25.45 -15.09 -1.79
CA SER A 268 -26.60 -15.44 -0.94
C SER A 268 -26.93 -14.38 0.10
N LYS A 269 -25.92 -13.81 0.77
CA LYS A 269 -26.10 -12.78 1.80
C LYS A 269 -26.17 -11.36 1.23
N ARG A 270 -25.53 -11.12 0.07
CA ARG A 270 -25.47 -9.81 -0.61
C ARG A 270 -24.94 -8.66 0.28
N THR A 271 -24.07 -8.97 1.23
CA THR A 271 -23.57 -8.00 2.22
C THR A 271 -22.19 -7.42 1.89
N THR A 272 -21.51 -7.92 0.86
CA THR A 272 -20.18 -7.42 0.50
C THR A 272 -20.33 -6.24 -0.45
N LEU A 273 -19.94 -5.07 0.03
CA LEU A 273 -19.87 -3.87 -0.79
C LEU A 273 -18.60 -3.92 -1.65
N LEU A 274 -18.74 -3.92 -2.98
CA LEU A 274 -17.60 -3.85 -3.90
C LEU A 274 -16.95 -2.46 -3.89
N THR A 275 -17.74 -1.44 -3.62
CA THR A 275 -17.29 -0.12 -3.17
C THR A 275 -18.10 0.30 -1.97
N VAL A 276 -17.48 0.99 -1.00
CA VAL A 276 -18.13 1.47 0.22
C VAL A 276 -18.52 2.94 0.04
N PRO A 277 -19.81 3.26 -0.16
CA PRO A 277 -20.26 4.64 -0.31
C PRO A 277 -20.01 5.47 0.93
N HIS A 278 -19.54 6.70 0.75
CA HIS A 278 -19.32 7.64 1.84
C HIS A 278 -20.63 8.31 2.23
N SER A 279 -20.80 8.57 3.52
CA SER A 279 -21.93 9.34 4.03
C SER A 279 -21.79 10.82 3.72
N LYS A 280 -22.91 11.57 3.79
CA LYS A 280 -22.88 13.04 3.77
C LYS A 280 -22.16 13.64 4.98
N MET A 281 -21.98 12.85 6.05
CA MET A 281 -21.21 13.22 7.23
C MET A 281 -19.70 12.99 7.08
N GLY A 282 -19.23 12.49 5.94
CA GLY A 282 -17.81 12.21 5.67
C GLY A 282 -17.34 10.80 6.03
N TYR A 283 -18.17 9.99 6.70
CA TYR A 283 -17.81 8.60 7.04
C TYR A 283 -17.56 7.77 5.78
N GLY A 284 -16.45 7.03 5.78
CA GLY A 284 -16.02 6.14 4.71
C GLY A 284 -15.25 4.91 5.21
N SER A 285 -15.21 4.71 6.54
CA SER A 285 -14.59 3.55 7.17
C SER A 285 -15.18 2.24 6.67
N LYS A 286 -14.34 1.44 5.99
CA LYS A 286 -14.70 0.08 5.55
C LYS A 286 -15.00 -0.83 6.73
N ARG A 287 -14.40 -0.55 7.90
CA ARG A 287 -14.63 -1.33 9.12
C ARG A 287 -15.97 -1.02 9.80
N ALA A 288 -16.40 0.24 9.78
CA ALA A 288 -17.67 0.69 10.35
C ALA A 288 -18.88 0.44 9.43
N ALA A 289 -18.67 0.37 8.12
CA ALA A 289 -19.74 0.17 7.15
C ALA A 289 -20.35 -1.25 7.20
N ARG A 290 -21.68 -1.33 7.12
CA ARG A 290 -22.46 -2.55 6.90
C ARG A 290 -23.37 -2.34 5.70
N GLY A 291 -23.23 -3.20 4.71
CA GLY A 291 -23.93 -3.05 3.44
C GLY A 291 -24.94 -4.16 3.15
N ARG A 292 -25.92 -3.84 2.30
CA ARG A 292 -26.75 -4.84 1.62
C ARG A 292 -27.08 -4.37 0.20
N LEU A 293 -26.88 -5.25 -0.77
CA LEU A 293 -27.24 -5.04 -2.17
C LEU A 293 -28.66 -5.55 -2.43
N HIS A 294 -29.49 -4.73 -3.06
CA HIS A 294 -30.87 -5.05 -3.44
C HIS A 294 -30.98 -5.12 -4.96
N PHE A 295 -31.55 -6.21 -5.46
CA PHE A 295 -31.68 -6.47 -6.88
C PHE A 295 -33.15 -6.65 -7.24
N ASN A 296 -33.54 -6.04 -8.36
CA ASN A 296 -34.81 -6.28 -9.03
C ASN A 296 -34.52 -7.00 -10.35
N GLY A 297 -34.70 -8.32 -10.36
CA GLY A 297 -34.22 -9.17 -11.45
C GLY A 297 -32.69 -9.12 -11.57
N SER A 298 -32.19 -8.77 -12.75
CA SER A 298 -30.74 -8.59 -13.02
C SER A 298 -30.22 -7.20 -12.68
N ARG A 299 -31.09 -6.22 -12.42
CA ARG A 299 -30.71 -4.83 -12.15
C ARG A 299 -30.39 -4.65 -10.67
N LEU A 300 -29.24 -4.02 -10.37
CA LEU A 300 -28.98 -3.48 -9.04
C LEU A 300 -29.92 -2.29 -8.81
N GLU A 301 -30.88 -2.46 -7.90
CA GLU A 301 -31.89 -1.44 -7.59
C GLU A 301 -31.31 -0.41 -6.64
N SER A 302 -30.68 -0.89 -5.55
CA SER A 302 -30.08 -0.02 -4.55
C SER A 302 -29.08 -0.74 -3.65
N VAL A 303 -28.34 0.06 -2.88
CA VAL A 303 -27.41 -0.37 -1.85
C VAL A 303 -27.73 0.35 -0.55
N THR A 304 -28.13 -0.40 0.47
CA THR A 304 -28.27 0.16 1.83
C THR A 304 -26.92 0.12 2.52
N VAL A 305 -26.54 1.24 3.15
CA VAL A 305 -25.32 1.37 3.94
C VAL A 305 -25.70 1.85 5.33
N LYS A 306 -25.19 1.15 6.35
CA LYS A 306 -25.27 1.56 7.75
C LYS A 306 -23.87 1.66 8.33
N TYR A 307 -23.48 2.86 8.74
CA TYR A 307 -22.27 3.09 9.53
C TYR A 307 -22.58 2.88 11.00
N GLN A 308 -21.71 2.13 11.69
CA GLN A 308 -21.83 1.89 13.12
C GLN A 308 -20.48 2.02 13.79
N THR A 309 -20.47 2.62 14.97
CA THR A 309 -19.29 2.73 15.82
C THR A 309 -18.68 1.35 16.02
N THR A 310 -17.43 1.18 15.60
CA THR A 310 -16.77 -0.13 15.52
C THR A 310 -15.31 -0.03 15.97
N GLN A 311 -14.87 -1.03 16.73
CA GLN A 311 -13.45 -1.20 17.07
C GLN A 311 -12.60 -1.47 15.83
N LEU A 312 -11.47 -0.77 15.75
CA LEU A 312 -10.44 -0.96 14.72
C LEU A 312 -9.52 -2.12 15.09
N TYR A 313 -8.36 -2.22 14.43
CA TYR A 313 -7.41 -3.30 14.72
C TYR A 313 -6.51 -2.90 15.90
N PRO A 314 -6.21 -3.84 16.81
CA PRO A 314 -5.26 -3.59 17.88
C PRO A 314 -3.85 -3.37 17.33
N ASN A 315 -3.01 -2.65 18.10
CA ASN A 315 -1.57 -2.67 17.91
C ASN A 315 -0.96 -3.95 18.54
N SER A 316 0.28 -4.25 18.16
CA SER A 316 1.01 -5.43 18.63
C SER A 316 1.55 -5.34 20.06
N VAL A 317 1.45 -4.18 20.74
CA VAL A 317 1.97 -3.97 22.10
C VAL A 317 0.90 -4.19 23.16
N ASP A 318 -0.28 -3.62 22.98
CA ASP A 318 -1.43 -3.76 23.89
C ASP A 318 -2.70 -4.05 23.08
N PRO A 319 -3.12 -5.32 22.98
CA PRO A 319 -4.27 -5.69 22.17
C PRO A 319 -5.63 -5.23 22.74
N ASN A 320 -5.64 -4.68 23.96
CA ASN A 320 -6.87 -4.16 24.58
C ASN A 320 -7.04 -2.65 24.37
N ASP A 321 -5.99 -1.95 23.98
CA ASP A 321 -6.06 -0.51 23.65
C ASP A 321 -6.34 -0.34 22.17
N VAL A 322 -7.63 -0.40 21.85
CA VAL A 322 -8.12 -0.41 20.47
C VAL A 322 -8.84 0.90 20.16
N SER A 323 -8.43 1.54 19.08
CA SER A 323 -9.07 2.72 18.54
C SER A 323 -10.44 2.40 17.95
N VAL A 324 -11.29 3.42 17.86
CA VAL A 324 -12.69 3.26 17.48
C VAL A 324 -12.99 4.20 16.32
N ALA A 325 -13.53 3.66 15.24
CA ALA A 325 -14.18 4.46 14.20
C ALA A 325 -15.58 4.81 14.71
N GLU A 326 -15.76 6.06 15.15
CA GLU A 326 -17.03 6.58 15.66
C GLU A 326 -17.87 7.04 14.47
N ALA A 327 -18.99 6.35 14.26
CA ALA A 327 -19.93 6.68 13.20
C ALA A 327 -21.33 6.18 13.56
N ASP A 328 -22.33 6.94 13.14
CA ASP A 328 -23.74 6.55 13.18
C ASP A 328 -24.45 7.26 12.04
N ASP A 329 -24.71 6.51 10.97
CA ASP A 329 -25.49 6.98 9.84
C ASP A 329 -26.10 5.78 9.09
N ALA A 330 -27.22 6.01 8.41
CA ALA A 330 -27.87 5.00 7.59
C ALA A 330 -28.51 5.66 6.38
N PHE A 331 -28.17 5.18 5.19
CA PHE A 331 -28.66 5.73 3.94
C PHE A 331 -28.74 4.65 2.86
N GLU A 332 -29.33 5.03 1.74
CA GLU A 332 -29.50 4.19 0.56
C GLU A 332 -28.93 4.91 -0.66
N VAL A 333 -28.18 4.17 -1.47
CA VAL A 333 -27.62 4.64 -2.73
C VAL A 333 -28.36 3.94 -3.87
N PRO A 334 -28.96 4.67 -4.82
CA PRO A 334 -29.54 4.07 -6.01
C PRO A 334 -28.50 3.25 -6.78
N GLY A 335 -28.85 2.06 -7.24
CA GLY A 335 -27.91 1.20 -7.98
C GLY A 335 -27.42 1.86 -9.27
N GLU A 336 -28.23 2.72 -9.87
CA GLU A 336 -27.87 3.53 -11.04
C GLU A 336 -26.71 4.49 -10.76
N ALA A 337 -26.59 5.01 -9.53
CA ALA A 337 -25.47 5.86 -9.14
C ALA A 337 -24.14 5.10 -9.08
N LEU A 338 -24.18 3.77 -8.96
CA LEU A 338 -22.98 2.91 -9.01
C LEU A 338 -22.71 2.38 -10.42
N SER A 339 -23.74 2.10 -11.22
CA SER A 339 -23.55 1.69 -12.63
C SER A 339 -23.19 2.87 -13.55
N ASN A 340 -23.57 4.09 -13.18
CA ASN A 340 -23.18 5.36 -13.83
C ASN A 340 -22.26 6.18 -12.92
N TYR A 341 -21.34 5.50 -12.27
CA TYR A 341 -20.50 6.05 -11.20
C TYR A 341 -19.78 7.34 -11.55
N ARG A 342 -19.91 8.30 -10.63
CA ARG A 342 -19.20 9.58 -10.58
C ARG A 342 -18.79 9.86 -9.14
N PHE A 343 -17.47 9.95 -8.89
CA PHE A 343 -16.96 10.17 -7.53
C PHE A 343 -17.54 11.45 -6.88
N ALA A 344 -17.71 12.52 -7.64
CA ALA A 344 -18.27 13.78 -7.12
C ALA A 344 -19.73 13.66 -6.63
N GLU A 345 -20.52 12.76 -7.22
CA GLU A 345 -21.93 12.57 -6.89
C GLU A 345 -22.13 11.46 -5.87
N THR A 346 -21.35 10.38 -5.97
CA THR A 346 -21.41 9.20 -5.09
C THR A 346 -19.98 8.83 -4.67
N PRO A 347 -19.35 9.58 -3.76
CA PRO A 347 -18.01 9.26 -3.29
C PRO A 347 -18.02 7.87 -2.63
N SER A 348 -17.08 7.01 -3.01
CA SER A 348 -17.01 5.65 -2.48
C SER A 348 -15.60 5.07 -2.52
N SER A 349 -15.28 4.19 -1.57
CA SER A 349 -14.00 3.49 -1.46
C SER A 349 -14.07 2.08 -2.06
N PRO A 350 -13.52 1.82 -3.26
CA PRO A 350 -13.49 0.47 -3.83
C PRO A 350 -12.66 -0.50 -2.98
N GLN A 351 -12.96 -1.79 -3.08
CA GLN A 351 -12.15 -2.83 -2.44
C GLN A 351 -10.75 -2.91 -3.08
N PHE A 352 -9.73 -3.30 -2.30
CA PHE A 352 -8.32 -3.38 -2.74
C PHE A 352 -8.15 -4.11 -4.07
N PHE A 353 -8.73 -5.30 -4.21
CA PHE A 353 -8.56 -6.11 -5.42
C PHE A 353 -9.07 -5.39 -6.69
N LEU A 354 -10.02 -4.46 -6.57
CA LEU A 354 -10.53 -3.69 -7.70
C LEU A 354 -9.59 -2.54 -8.05
N TYR A 355 -9.29 -1.64 -7.11
CA TYR A 355 -8.47 -0.47 -7.44
C TYR A 355 -7.00 -0.83 -7.69
N ALA A 356 -6.52 -1.97 -7.17
CA ALA A 356 -5.17 -2.45 -7.47
C ALA A 356 -5.00 -2.86 -8.95
N LEU A 357 -6.08 -2.97 -9.73
CA LEU A 357 -6.00 -3.06 -11.19
C LEU A 357 -5.51 -1.76 -11.84
N ALA A 358 -5.70 -0.61 -11.19
CA ALA A 358 -5.19 0.68 -11.65
C ALA A 358 -3.73 0.93 -11.26
N SER A 359 -3.16 0.08 -10.41
CA SER A 359 -1.73 0.13 -10.08
C SER A 359 -0.89 -0.28 -11.31
N PRO A 360 0.19 0.45 -11.65
CA PRO A 360 1.03 0.16 -12.82
C PRO A 360 1.97 -1.04 -12.61
N GLU A 361 1.90 -1.67 -11.44
CA GLU A 361 2.81 -2.71 -10.97
C GLU A 361 2.91 -3.91 -11.91
N ASN A 362 4.15 -4.37 -12.10
CA ASN A 362 4.49 -5.62 -12.78
C ASN A 362 5.05 -6.67 -11.78
N ALA A 363 5.47 -6.21 -10.60
CA ALA A 363 5.75 -7.02 -9.43
C ALA A 363 5.23 -6.32 -8.17
N ALA A 364 4.89 -7.11 -7.15
CA ALA A 364 4.37 -6.64 -5.88
C ALA A 364 5.12 -7.31 -4.73
N LEU A 365 5.73 -6.51 -3.85
CA LEU A 365 6.32 -6.97 -2.60
C LEU A 365 5.31 -6.85 -1.46
N TRP A 366 5.00 -7.99 -0.86
CA TRP A 366 4.12 -8.12 0.30
C TRP A 366 4.93 -8.32 1.58
N HIS A 367 4.34 -7.91 2.70
CA HIS A 367 4.96 -8.04 4.00
C HIS A 367 4.32 -9.20 4.76
N GLY A 368 5.06 -10.30 4.95
CA GLY A 368 4.66 -11.36 5.86
C GLY A 368 3.37 -12.08 5.51
N VAL A 369 3.08 -12.33 4.22
CA VAL A 369 1.98 -13.21 3.81
C VAL A 369 2.14 -14.57 4.50
N GLY A 370 1.07 -15.03 5.14
CA GLY A 370 1.05 -16.27 5.93
C GLY A 370 1.25 -16.08 7.44
N ALA A 371 1.60 -14.88 7.90
CA ALA A 371 1.61 -14.53 9.32
C ALA A 371 0.79 -13.27 9.63
N PHE A 372 0.94 -12.22 8.80
CA PHE A 372 0.35 -10.90 9.06
C PHE A 372 -0.56 -10.44 7.91
N ALA A 373 -0.12 -10.64 6.65
CA ALA A 373 -0.96 -10.37 5.48
C ALA A 373 -1.87 -11.58 5.16
N ALA A 374 -3.16 -11.28 4.90
CA ALA A 374 -4.18 -12.29 4.65
C ALA A 374 -4.02 -12.94 3.26
N PRO A 375 -3.78 -14.27 3.15
CA PRO A 375 -3.72 -14.97 1.87
C PRO A 375 -4.94 -14.73 0.97
N GLN A 376 -6.11 -14.52 1.57
CA GLN A 376 -7.36 -14.23 0.86
C GLN A 376 -7.30 -12.92 0.07
N LEU A 377 -6.54 -11.93 0.54
CA LEU A 377 -6.32 -10.68 -0.20
C LEU A 377 -5.61 -11.00 -1.53
N LEU A 378 -4.54 -11.78 -1.45
CA LEU A 378 -3.75 -12.21 -2.61
C LEU A 378 -4.55 -13.09 -3.57
N GLN A 379 -5.35 -14.02 -3.04
CA GLN A 379 -6.26 -14.82 -3.83
C GLN A 379 -7.25 -13.95 -4.62
N SER A 380 -7.87 -12.96 -3.96
CA SER A 380 -8.84 -12.07 -4.62
C SER A 380 -8.20 -11.19 -5.69
N TYR A 381 -6.99 -10.70 -5.41
CA TYR A 381 -6.18 -9.89 -6.31
C TYR A 381 -5.73 -10.67 -7.55
N THR A 382 -5.22 -11.89 -7.38
CA THR A 382 -4.86 -12.77 -8.50
C THR A 382 -6.10 -13.21 -9.28
N ALA A 383 -7.19 -13.56 -8.61
CA ALA A 383 -8.41 -14.03 -9.25
C ALA A 383 -9.05 -12.98 -10.16
N VAL A 384 -9.13 -11.72 -9.73
CA VAL A 384 -9.69 -10.66 -10.57
C VAL A 384 -8.83 -10.37 -11.78
N ARG A 385 -7.50 -10.38 -11.64
CA ARG A 385 -6.58 -10.20 -12.78
C ARG A 385 -6.76 -11.32 -13.81
N LYS A 386 -6.81 -12.58 -13.37
CA LYS A 386 -7.13 -13.74 -14.24
C LYS A 386 -8.50 -13.60 -14.91
N ALA A 387 -9.51 -13.12 -14.20
CA ALA A 387 -10.83 -12.88 -14.77
C ALA A 387 -10.80 -11.76 -15.84
N CYS A 388 -10.02 -10.71 -15.64
CA CYS A 388 -9.83 -9.64 -16.62
C CYS A 388 -9.03 -10.12 -17.84
N MET A 389 -8.02 -10.98 -17.66
CA MET A 389 -7.32 -11.63 -18.77
C MET A 389 -8.28 -12.43 -19.66
N ARG A 390 -9.25 -13.12 -19.03
CA ARG A 390 -10.32 -13.87 -19.71
C ARG A 390 -11.47 -12.99 -20.20
N GLN A 391 -11.39 -11.67 -20.04
CA GLN A 391 -12.43 -10.69 -20.43
C GLN A 391 -13.81 -10.99 -19.81
N THR A 392 -13.86 -11.61 -18.63
CA THR A 392 -15.11 -11.97 -17.97
C THR A 392 -15.63 -10.84 -17.07
N VAL A 393 -14.77 -10.30 -16.20
CA VAL A 393 -15.15 -9.26 -15.21
C VAL A 393 -15.04 -7.84 -15.77
N LEU A 394 -13.85 -7.45 -16.25
CA LEU A 394 -13.60 -6.16 -16.88
C LEU A 394 -13.04 -6.40 -18.27
N LYS A 395 -13.54 -5.64 -19.24
CA LYS A 395 -13.14 -5.75 -20.64
C LYS A 395 -12.25 -4.57 -21.02
N GLU A 396 -11.49 -4.72 -22.10
CA GLU A 396 -10.79 -3.60 -22.73
C GLU A 396 -9.76 -2.85 -21.85
N LEU A 397 -9.35 -3.41 -20.70
CA LEU A 397 -8.35 -2.77 -19.81
C LEU A 397 -7.07 -2.39 -20.56
N GLN A 398 -6.55 -3.30 -21.38
CA GLN A 398 -5.35 -3.06 -22.18
C GLN A 398 -5.61 -2.10 -23.33
N THR A 399 -6.69 -2.29 -24.09
CA THR A 399 -6.95 -1.54 -25.32
C THR A 399 -7.41 -0.11 -25.07
N LYS A 400 -8.18 0.13 -24.02
CA LYS A 400 -8.73 1.44 -23.67
C LYS A 400 -7.86 2.20 -22.67
N TYR A 401 -7.30 1.52 -21.67
CA TYR A 401 -6.59 2.16 -20.56
C TYR A 401 -5.09 1.85 -20.50
N GLY A 402 -4.57 1.02 -21.42
CA GLY A 402 -3.16 0.63 -21.41
C GLY A 402 -2.75 -0.22 -20.20
N VAL A 403 -3.71 -0.82 -19.51
CA VAL A 403 -3.49 -1.62 -18.30
C VAL A 403 -3.36 -3.09 -18.67
N ALA A 404 -2.19 -3.66 -18.36
CA ALA A 404 -1.97 -5.09 -18.52
C ALA A 404 -2.79 -5.86 -17.46
N PRO A 405 -3.70 -6.76 -17.88
CA PRO A 405 -4.47 -7.56 -16.95
C PRO A 405 -3.66 -8.72 -16.36
N SER A 406 -2.41 -8.91 -16.79
CA SER A 406 -1.53 -9.96 -16.28
C SER A 406 -1.36 -9.85 -14.77
N VAL A 407 -1.12 -11.00 -14.15
CA VAL A 407 -0.83 -11.09 -12.72
C VAL A 407 0.61 -10.64 -12.48
N PRO A 408 0.85 -9.63 -11.63
CA PRO A 408 2.20 -9.21 -11.29
C PRO A 408 2.97 -10.32 -10.58
N VAL A 409 4.30 -10.30 -10.67
CA VAL A 409 5.13 -11.20 -9.88
C VAL A 409 4.85 -10.97 -8.39
N GLN A 410 4.51 -12.02 -7.66
CA GLN A 410 4.16 -11.93 -6.25
C GLN A 410 5.39 -12.27 -5.41
N LEU A 411 5.94 -11.27 -4.72
CA LEU A 411 7.09 -11.42 -3.83
C LEU A 411 6.66 -11.22 -2.38
N ASN A 412 7.30 -11.92 -1.46
CA ASN A 412 6.95 -11.87 -0.04
C ASN A 412 8.19 -11.73 0.81
N LEU A 413 8.15 -10.76 1.72
CA LEU A 413 9.04 -10.73 2.85
C LEU A 413 8.67 -11.87 3.80
N VAL A 414 9.56 -12.85 3.94
CA VAL A 414 9.25 -14.09 4.68
C VAL A 414 8.99 -13.77 6.15
N PRO A 415 7.87 -14.23 6.75
CA PRO A 415 7.50 -13.90 8.14
C PRO A 415 8.60 -14.11 9.20
N LYS A 416 9.34 -15.23 9.11
CA LYS A 416 10.42 -15.57 10.06
C LYS A 416 11.61 -14.61 9.99
N SER A 417 11.70 -13.82 8.92
CA SER A 417 12.77 -12.86 8.65
C SER A 417 12.26 -11.42 8.75
N MET A 418 11.03 -11.20 9.21
CA MET A 418 10.54 -9.86 9.51
C MET A 418 11.27 -9.28 10.71
N TRP A 419 11.65 -8.02 10.59
CA TRP A 419 12.26 -7.27 11.66
C TRP A 419 11.21 -6.95 12.72
N VAL A 420 11.61 -7.13 13.97
CA VAL A 420 10.78 -6.81 15.14
C VAL A 420 11.59 -5.95 16.07
N HIS A 421 10.92 -5.09 16.81
CA HIS A 421 11.55 -4.28 17.85
C HIS A 421 12.36 -5.18 18.80
N PRO A 422 13.68 -4.95 19.02
CA PRO A 422 14.53 -5.87 19.77
C PRO A 422 14.06 -6.11 21.21
N VAL A 423 13.57 -5.06 21.87
CA VAL A 423 13.04 -5.11 23.25
C VAL A 423 11.56 -5.53 23.28
N HIS A 424 10.70 -4.81 22.57
CA HIS A 424 9.24 -4.97 22.64
C HIS A 424 8.63 -5.99 21.68
N ARG A 425 9.45 -6.61 20.80
CA ARG A 425 9.10 -7.76 19.94
C ARG A 425 7.86 -7.54 19.06
N ASN A 426 7.69 -6.33 18.54
CA ASN A 426 6.58 -5.94 17.67
C ASN A 426 7.06 -5.28 16.36
N ILE A 427 6.21 -5.26 15.33
CA ILE A 427 6.51 -4.70 14.00
C ILE A 427 5.97 -3.27 13.80
N ASP A 428 4.99 -2.89 14.63
CA ASP A 428 4.27 -1.61 14.57
C ASP A 428 5.09 -0.44 15.13
N ALA A 429 6.16 -0.74 15.87
CA ALA A 429 7.02 0.28 16.43
C ALA A 429 7.65 1.14 15.33
N SER A 430 7.75 2.43 15.61
CA SER A 430 8.54 3.33 14.78
C SER A 430 10.00 2.91 14.75
N VAL A 431 10.67 3.13 13.62
CA VAL A 431 12.13 3.06 13.55
C VAL A 431 12.80 3.99 14.58
N GLY A 432 12.14 5.09 14.97
CA GLY A 432 12.65 6.05 15.94
C GLY A 432 12.89 5.47 17.34
N THR A 433 12.27 4.34 17.69
CA THR A 433 12.50 3.66 18.98
C THR A 433 13.70 2.70 18.94
N ILE A 434 14.29 2.48 17.76
CA ILE A 434 15.41 1.56 17.58
C ILE A 434 16.73 2.24 17.89
N ALA A 435 17.26 1.95 19.09
CA ALA A 435 18.55 2.48 19.54
C ALA A 435 19.75 2.03 18.68
N ASP A 436 19.73 0.78 18.18
CA ASP A 436 20.76 0.25 17.29
C ASP A 436 20.12 -0.32 16.02
N LEU A 437 20.01 0.53 14.99
CA LEU A 437 19.49 0.11 13.68
C LEU A 437 20.34 -1.02 13.08
N THR A 438 21.66 -1.05 13.36
CA THR A 438 22.57 -2.12 12.88
C THR A 438 22.14 -3.48 13.38
N ALA A 439 21.58 -3.58 14.60
CA ALA A 439 21.08 -4.83 15.14
C ALA A 439 19.89 -5.36 14.34
N LEU A 440 18.98 -4.49 13.90
CA LEU A 440 17.89 -4.87 13.00
C LEU A 440 18.42 -5.33 11.65
N LEU A 441 19.34 -4.57 11.04
CA LEU A 441 19.93 -4.96 9.75
C LEU A 441 20.51 -6.36 9.85
N ARG A 442 21.29 -6.65 10.90
CA ARG A 442 21.93 -7.95 11.15
C ARG A 442 20.97 -9.14 11.27
N MET A 443 19.68 -8.92 11.53
CA MET A 443 18.67 -9.98 11.46
C MET A 443 18.54 -10.55 10.04
N GLY A 444 19.00 -9.79 9.03
CA GLY A 444 18.89 -10.13 7.63
C GLY A 444 17.46 -9.93 7.13
N MET A 445 17.28 -10.17 5.84
CA MET A 445 15.98 -10.10 5.19
C MET A 445 15.93 -11.19 4.13
N VAL A 446 14.81 -11.88 4.06
CA VAL A 446 14.58 -12.94 3.08
C VAL A 446 13.34 -12.58 2.29
N ILE A 447 13.49 -12.47 0.98
CA ILE A 447 12.38 -12.28 0.06
C ILE A 447 12.27 -13.53 -0.82
N GLU A 448 11.07 -14.07 -0.88
CA GLU A 448 10.72 -15.21 -1.73
C GLU A 448 9.70 -14.81 -2.79
N ASN A 449 9.58 -15.64 -3.82
CA ASN A 449 8.45 -15.57 -4.75
C ASN A 449 7.33 -16.48 -4.26
N LEU A 450 6.08 -16.06 -4.45
CA LEU A 450 4.88 -16.84 -4.15
C LEU A 450 4.26 -17.38 -5.45
N PRO A 451 4.77 -18.50 -6.00
CA PRO A 451 4.36 -18.99 -7.32
C PRO A 451 2.89 -19.42 -7.37
N GLU A 452 2.30 -19.84 -6.26
CA GLU A 452 0.89 -20.24 -6.17
C GLU A 452 -0.09 -19.10 -6.50
N TYR A 453 0.40 -17.85 -6.46
CA TYR A 453 -0.36 -16.67 -6.86
C TYR A 453 0.09 -16.07 -8.19
N ALA A 454 1.13 -16.64 -8.81
CA ALA A 454 1.71 -16.15 -10.07
C ALA A 454 1.08 -16.84 -11.30
N ASP A 455 0.84 -18.16 -11.28
CA ASP A 455 0.10 -18.86 -12.34
C ASP A 455 -0.23 -20.33 -12.02
N CYS A 456 -1.40 -20.77 -12.47
CA CYS A 456 -1.72 -22.16 -12.77
C CYS A 456 -2.56 -22.12 -14.04
N ASP A 457 -1.91 -22.10 -15.19
CA ASP A 457 -2.45 -22.60 -16.46
C ASP A 457 -1.28 -23.28 -17.20
N ALA A 458 -1.00 -24.52 -16.79
CA ALA A 458 -0.29 -25.53 -17.57
C ALA A 458 -0.96 -26.88 -17.30
N SER A 459 -2.18 -27.02 -17.81
CA SER A 459 -2.83 -28.30 -18.08
C SER A 459 -3.59 -28.21 -19.39
#